data_AF-A0AA90T325-F1
#
_entry.id   AF-A0AA90T325-F1
#
_cell.length_a   1.000
_cell.length_b   1.000
_cell.length_c   1.000
_cell.angle_alpha   90.00
_cell.angle_beta   90.00
_cell.angle_gamma   90.00
#
_symmetry.space_group_name_H-M   'P 1'
#
loop_
_entity.id
_entity.type
_entity.pdbx_description
1 polymer ?
#
loop_
_entity_poly.entity_id
_entity_poly.type
_entity_poly.pdbx_seq_one_letter_code
_entity_poly.pdbx_strand_id
1 'polypeptide(L)'
;MSSDDNKLIKIPITNAQRKINEYGNGYVPCEVTERWLQFSENGSSNGLVEVNVMTLGANDKPRKVCELVLTKENILRALENVDFK
;
A
#
# COMPACT_ATOMS: atom_id res chain seq x y z
N MET A 1 38.61 6.74 -27.61
CA MET A 1 37.97 6.59 -26.28
C MET A 1 36.51 6.35 -26.54
N SER A 2 36.03 5.11 -26.38
CA SER A 2 34.64 4.75 -26.58
C SER A 2 33.81 5.35 -25.45
N SER A 3 32.87 6.23 -25.80
CA SER A 3 31.81 6.64 -24.89
C SER A 3 30.74 5.57 -24.96
N ASP A 4 30.75 4.66 -23.98
CA ASP A 4 29.65 3.72 -23.78
C ASP A 4 28.40 4.53 -23.41
N ASP A 5 27.50 4.69 -24.38
CA ASP A 5 26.18 5.24 -24.19
C ASP A 5 25.43 4.37 -23.17
N ASN A 6 25.37 4.84 -21.93
CA ASN A 6 24.60 4.22 -20.86
C ASN A 6 23.11 4.31 -21.22
N LYS A 7 22.64 3.30 -21.96
CA LYS A 7 21.29 3.22 -22.52
C LYS A 7 20.30 3.05 -21.38
N LEU A 8 19.78 4.17 -20.87
CA LEU A 8 18.72 4.20 -19.88
C LEU A 8 17.44 3.59 -20.47
N ILE A 9 17.19 2.32 -20.18
CA ILE A 9 15.95 1.63 -20.57
C ILE A 9 14.86 2.00 -19.55
N LYS A 10 13.89 2.82 -19.96
CA LYS A 10 12.71 3.12 -19.14
C LYS A 10 11.76 1.91 -19.20
N ILE A 11 11.75 1.11 -18.15
CA ILE A 11 10.75 0.05 -17.98
C ILE A 11 9.44 0.74 -17.54
N PRO A 12 8.34 0.62 -18.30
CA PRO A 12 7.06 1.19 -17.91
C PRO A 12 6.57 0.49 -16.63
N ILE A 13 6.37 1.28 -15.56
CA ILE A 13 5.75 0.79 -14.33
C ILE A 13 4.23 0.85 -14.47
N THR A 14 3.54 -0.15 -13.93
CA THR A 14 2.07 -0.16 -13.89
C THR A 14 1.55 0.92 -12.94
N ASN A 15 0.28 1.34 -13.09
CA ASN A 15 -0.33 2.30 -12.17
C ASN A 15 -0.33 1.80 -10.72
N ALA A 16 -0.52 0.49 -10.51
CA ALA A 16 -0.43 -0.14 -9.19
C ALA A 16 0.99 -0.03 -8.60
N GLN A 17 2.02 -0.35 -9.40
CA GLN A 17 3.41 -0.22 -8.98
C GLN A 17 3.77 1.24 -8.69
N ARG A 18 3.25 2.18 -9.47
CA ARG A 18 3.44 3.62 -9.20
C ARG A 18 2.85 4.02 -7.85
N LYS A 19 1.68 3.50 -7.48
CA LYS A 19 1.04 3.76 -6.19
C LYS A 19 1.79 3.11 -5.03
N ILE A 20 2.31 1.90 -5.20
CA ILE A 20 3.20 1.27 -4.22
C ILE A 20 4.48 2.09 -4.05
N ASN A 21 5.06 2.60 -5.13
CA ASN A 21 6.25 3.47 -5.04
C ASN A 21 5.95 4.81 -4.36
N GLU A 22 4.72 5.33 -4.48
CA GLU A 22 4.27 6.59 -3.87
C GLU A 22 3.95 6.43 -2.38
N TYR A 23 3.30 5.34 -2.00
CA TYR A 23 2.74 5.11 -0.66
C TYR A 23 3.47 4.03 0.15
N GLY A 24 4.48 3.39 -0.42
CA GLY A 24 5.24 2.32 0.20
C GLY A 24 4.58 0.94 0.13
N ASN A 25 5.30 -0.07 0.62
CA ASN A 25 4.87 -1.48 0.57
C ASN A 25 3.63 -1.78 1.42
N GLY A 26 3.31 -0.91 2.38
CA GLY A 26 2.11 -0.98 3.19
C GLY A 26 0.83 -0.51 2.49
N TYR A 27 0.90 -0.15 1.20
CA TYR A 27 -0.25 0.27 0.42
C TYR A 27 -1.09 -0.92 -0.07
N VAL A 28 -2.37 -0.94 0.27
CA VAL A 28 -3.35 -1.92 -0.24
C VAL A 28 -4.56 -1.19 -0.81
N PRO A 29 -4.78 -1.21 -2.14
CA PRO A 29 -5.89 -0.50 -2.76
C PRO A 29 -7.23 -1.17 -2.45
N CYS A 30 -8.31 -0.38 -2.47
CA CYS A 30 -9.66 -0.89 -2.65
C CYS A 30 -9.95 -1.00 -4.15
N GLU A 31 -10.31 -2.18 -4.64
CA GLU A 31 -10.55 -2.40 -6.07
C GLU A 31 -11.85 -1.74 -6.59
N VAL A 32 -12.75 -1.29 -5.69
CA VAL A 32 -14.05 -0.73 -6.05
C VAL A 32 -14.21 0.77 -5.77
N THR A 33 -13.29 1.36 -4.98
CA THR A 33 -13.35 2.79 -4.64
C THR A 33 -11.93 3.36 -4.57
N GLU A 34 -11.79 4.68 -4.58
CA GLU A 34 -10.49 5.37 -4.44
C GLU A 34 -9.91 5.32 -3.01
N ARG A 35 -10.36 4.37 -2.18
CA ARG A 35 -9.86 4.16 -0.83
C ARG A 35 -8.70 3.17 -0.83
N TRP A 36 -7.88 3.23 0.21
CA TRP A 36 -6.84 2.25 0.42
C TRP A 36 -6.57 2.06 1.91
N LEU A 37 -5.98 0.91 2.26
CA LEU A 37 -5.35 0.72 3.54
C LEU A 37 -3.89 1.13 3.44
N GLN A 38 -3.43 1.88 4.43
CA GLN A 38 -2.04 2.27 4.58
C GLN A 38 -1.51 1.68 5.89
N PHE A 39 -0.76 0.60 5.78
CA PHE A 39 -0.07 -0.02 6.90
C PHE A 39 1.17 0.80 7.27
N SER A 40 1.42 0.98 8.57
CA SER A 40 2.70 1.52 9.05
C SER A 40 3.85 0.59 8.66
N GLU A 41 4.95 1.14 8.17
CA GLU A 41 6.17 0.37 7.86
C GLU A 41 6.80 -0.21 9.14
N ASN A 42 6.58 0.46 10.28
CA ASN A 42 7.07 0.03 11.57
C ASN A 42 5.93 -0.64 12.34
N GLY A 43 6.04 -1.95 12.54
CA GLY A 43 5.20 -2.66 13.50
C GLY A 43 5.55 -2.26 14.93
N SER A 44 4.55 -2.21 15.80
CA SER A 44 4.81 -2.07 17.24
C SER A 44 5.51 -3.32 17.76
N SER A 45 6.42 -3.16 18.72
CA SER A 45 7.07 -4.28 19.44
C SER A 45 6.07 -5.27 20.05
N ASN A 46 4.83 -4.82 20.26
CA ASN A 46 3.77 -5.59 20.90
C ASN A 46 2.91 -6.39 19.89
N GLY A 47 3.33 -6.46 18.61
CA GLY A 47 2.58 -7.16 17.55
C GLY A 47 1.33 -6.44 17.06
N LEU A 48 1.12 -5.21 17.53
CA LEU A 48 0.07 -4.31 17.05
C LEU A 48 0.48 -3.68 15.71
N VAL A 49 -0.49 -3.60 14.81
CA VAL A 49 -0.38 -3.07 13.46
C VAL A 49 -1.37 -1.93 13.33
N GLU A 50 -0.85 -0.73 13.16
CA GLU A 50 -1.64 0.46 12.86
C GLU A 50 -1.90 0.52 11.35
N VAL A 51 -3.17 0.62 10.98
CA VAL A 51 -3.63 0.68 9.60
C VAL A 51 -4.52 1.89 9.43
N ASN A 52 -4.11 2.83 8.58
CA ASN A 52 -4.93 3.97 8.23
C ASN A 52 -5.85 3.61 7.07
N VAL A 53 -7.15 3.90 7.20
CA VAL A 53 -8.09 3.85 6.07
C VAL A 53 -8.05 5.21 5.42
N MET A 54 -7.56 5.26 4.19
CA MET A 54 -7.30 6.49 3.45
C MET A 54 -8.28 6.61 2.26
N THR A 55 -8.48 7.84 1.79
CA THR A 55 -9.30 8.18 0.62
C THR A 55 -8.71 9.40 -0.08
N LEU A 56 -9.11 9.68 -1.31
CA LEU A 56 -8.89 10.99 -1.93
C LEU A 56 -9.87 12.02 -1.34
N GLY A 57 -9.34 13.16 -0.92
CA GLY A 57 -10.09 14.34 -0.48
C GLY A 57 -10.14 15.42 -1.56
N ALA A 58 -10.42 16.66 -1.17
CA ALA A 58 -10.42 17.78 -2.10
C ALA A 58 -9.05 17.96 -2.78
N ASN A 59 -9.07 18.21 -4.10
CA ASN A 59 -7.89 18.34 -4.96
C ASN A 59 -7.01 17.07 -5.00
N ASP A 60 -7.63 15.88 -4.97
CA ASP A 60 -6.95 14.58 -5.06
C ASP A 60 -5.87 14.36 -3.99
N LYS A 61 -6.00 15.04 -2.84
CA LYS A 61 -5.06 14.91 -1.74
C LYS A 61 -5.44 13.73 -0.84
N PRO A 62 -4.48 12.93 -0.39
CA PRO A 62 -4.74 11.89 0.60
C PRO A 62 -5.40 12.44 1.87
N ARG A 63 -6.47 11.78 2.30
CA ARG A 63 -7.20 12.07 3.54
C ARG A 63 -7.42 10.78 4.32
N LYS A 64 -7.13 10.82 5.62
CA LYS A 64 -7.46 9.73 6.56
C LYS A 64 -8.95 9.76 6.91
N VAL A 65 -9.61 8.62 6.75
CA VAL A 65 -11.00 8.38 7.19
C VAL A 65 -11.01 7.94 8.65
N CYS A 66 -10.23 6.91 8.98
CA CYS A 66 -10.07 6.40 10.32
C CYS A 66 -8.74 5.63 10.47
N GLU A 67 -8.46 5.19 11.70
CA GLU A 67 -7.35 4.32 12.05
C GLU A 67 -7.89 3.01 12.62
N LEU A 68 -7.24 1.91 12.28
CA LEU A 68 -7.48 0.59 12.84
C LEU A 68 -6.19 0.14 13.55
N VAL A 69 -6.34 -0.40 14.75
CA VAL A 69 -5.25 -1.05 15.48
C VAL A 69 -5.59 -2.54 15.56
N LEU A 70 -4.83 -3.35 14.83
CA LEU A 70 -5.07 -4.78 14.65
C LEU A 70 -3.83 -5.57 15.08
N THR A 71 -3.91 -6.90 15.13
CA THR A 71 -2.72 -7.76 15.23
C THR A 71 -2.49 -8.48 13.91
N LYS A 72 -1.22 -8.72 13.56
CA LYS A 72 -0.86 -9.50 12.36
C LYS A 72 -1.56 -10.87 12.35
N GLU A 73 -1.61 -11.54 13.50
CA GLU A 73 -2.27 -12.83 13.67
C GLU A 73 -3.76 -12.80 13.32
N ASN A 74 -4.50 -11.79 13.81
CA ASN A 74 -5.93 -11.67 13.51
C ASN A 74 -6.19 -11.37 12.03
N ILE A 75 -5.33 -10.59 11.38
CA ILE A 75 -5.43 -10.30 9.95
C ILE A 75 -5.19 -11.58 9.13
N LEU A 76 -4.12 -12.32 9.42
CA LEU A 76 -3.81 -13.57 8.72
C LEU A 76 -4.93 -14.61 8.91
N ARG A 77 -5.39 -14.82 10.14
CA ARG A 77 -6.53 -15.69 10.42
C ARG A 77 -7.76 -15.30 9.62
N ALA A 78 -8.08 -14.00 9.53
CA ALA A 78 -9.22 -13.54 8.75
C ALA A 78 -9.06 -13.83 7.26
N LEU A 79 -7.86 -13.61 6.70
CA LEU A 79 -7.56 -13.89 5.29
C LEU A 79 -7.61 -15.38 4.95
N GLU A 80 -7.12 -16.25 5.84
CA GLU A 80 -7.15 -17.71 5.66
C GLU A 80 -8.57 -18.29 5.64
N ASN A 81 -9.54 -17.58 6.22
CA ASN A 81 -10.95 -17.98 6.22
C ASN A 81 -11.76 -17.39 5.06
N VAL A 82 -11.12 -16.66 4.13
CA VAL A 82 -11.78 -16.20 2.90
C VAL A 82 -11.70 -17.31 1.85
N ASP A 83 -12.84 -17.86 1.46
CA ASP A 83 -12.93 -18.80 0.35
C ASP A 83 -12.76 -18.07 -0.99
N PHE A 84 -11.61 -18.27 -1.63
CA PHE A 84 -11.40 -17.89 -3.02
C PHE A 84 -11.99 -18.99 -3.91
N LYS A 85 -13.26 -18.82 -4.31
CA LYS A 85 -13.92 -19.69 -5.28
C LYS A 85 -13.42 -19.47 -6.70
#